data_AF-A0A7R9VFC6-F1
#
_entry.id   AF-A0A7R9VFC6-F1
#
_cell.length_a   1.000
_cell.length_b   1.000
_cell.length_c   1.000
_cell.angle_alpha   90.00
_cell.angle_beta   90.00
_cell.angle_gamma   90.00
#
_symmetry.space_group_name_H-M   'P 1'
#
loop_
_entity.id
_entity.type
_entity.pdbx_description
1 polymer ?
#
loop_
_entity_poly.entity_id
_entity_poly.type
_entity_poly.pdbx_seq_one_letter_code
_entity_poly.pdbx_strand_id
1 'polypeptide(L)'
;EGDLEEPLKVGTAGAFMPTHSAEVYASTDYVILGGQLWSRFGQWPFNLWWDHRTYLLAFRLSTDGSAAQGMATGSVPGYTLNQFSFDEYQGYLRVATSSMERTECAELENYTYYSRWDDASV
;
A
#
# COMPACT_ATOMS: atom_id res chain seq x y z
N GLU A 1 38.37 -26.78 0.49
CA GLU A 1 37.77 -26.06 1.63
C GLU A 1 37.52 -24.63 1.21
N GLY A 2 36.37 -24.06 1.56
CA GLY A 2 36.08 -22.64 1.40
C GLY A 2 34.81 -22.33 0.59
N ASP A 3 33.65 -22.49 1.23
CA ASP A 3 32.54 -21.54 1.10
C ASP A 3 31.56 -21.83 2.24
N LEU A 4 31.73 -21.12 3.36
CA LEU A 4 30.68 -21.01 4.36
C LEU A 4 29.89 -19.78 3.95
N GLU A 5 28.81 -19.97 3.20
CA GLU A 5 27.84 -18.92 2.93
C GLU A 5 27.44 -18.30 4.28
N GLU A 6 27.68 -16.99 4.44
CA GLU A 6 27.21 -16.30 5.62
C GLU A 6 25.68 -16.47 5.70
N PRO A 7 25.12 -16.87 6.86
CA PRO A 7 23.69 -17.05 6.98
C PRO A 7 22.99 -15.72 6.67
N LEU A 8 21.94 -15.79 5.84
CA LEU A 8 21.09 -14.65 5.55
C LEU A 8 20.71 -13.94 6.86
N LYS A 9 21.10 -12.67 6.99
CA LYS A 9 20.65 -11.84 8.10
C LYS A 9 19.16 -11.58 7.89
N VAL A 10 18.33 -12.14 8.77
CA VAL A 10 16.87 -11.97 8.72
C VAL A 10 16.46 -10.87 9.69
N GLY A 11 15.97 -9.77 9.14
CA GLY A 11 15.23 -8.72 9.83
C GLY A 11 13.73 -9.02 9.78
N THR A 12 13.00 -8.59 10.80
CA THR A 12 11.55 -8.81 10.90
C THR A 12 10.81 -7.49 10.92
N ALA A 13 9.87 -7.32 9.99
CA ALA A 13 8.84 -6.29 10.04
C ALA A 13 7.47 -6.97 10.02
N GLY A 14 6.49 -6.40 10.72
CA GLY A 14 5.13 -6.92 10.77
C GLY A 14 4.13 -5.80 10.61
N ALA A 15 3.05 -6.09 9.88
CA ALA A 15 1.84 -5.28 9.88
C ALA A 15 0.61 -6.18 9.80
N PHE A 16 -0.51 -5.61 10.24
CA PHE A 16 -1.82 -6.22 10.11
C PHE A 16 -2.69 -5.34 9.23
N MET A 17 -3.28 -5.93 8.18
CA MET A 17 -4.26 -5.28 7.33
C MET A 17 -5.50 -6.17 7.25
N PRO A 18 -6.64 -5.75 7.84
CA PRO A 18 -7.88 -6.50 7.68
C PRO A 18 -8.40 -6.30 6.25
N THR A 19 -8.26 -7.32 5.41
CA THR A 19 -8.72 -7.28 4.02
C THR A 19 -9.21 -8.66 3.56
N HIS A 20 -10.06 -8.66 2.53
CA HIS A 20 -10.58 -9.88 1.91
C HIS A 20 -9.86 -10.25 0.60
N SER A 21 -9.03 -9.35 0.06
CA SER A 21 -8.18 -9.56 -1.10
C SER A 21 -6.94 -8.68 -0.95
N ALA A 22 -5.76 -9.32 -0.92
CA ALA A 22 -4.47 -8.66 -0.76
C ALA A 22 -3.61 -8.92 -1.98
N GLU A 23 -3.00 -7.86 -2.50
CA GLU A 23 -2.09 -7.89 -3.62
C GLU A 23 -0.73 -7.35 -3.20
N VAL A 24 0.33 -7.89 -3.78
CA VAL A 24 1.70 -7.51 -3.45
C VAL A 24 2.39 -6.96 -4.69
N TYR A 25 2.98 -5.78 -4.55
CA TYR A 25 3.96 -5.23 -5.50
C TYR A 25 5.32 -5.19 -4.83
N ALA A 26 6.36 -5.63 -5.52
CA ALA A 26 7.72 -5.62 -5.00
C ALA A 26 8.68 -5.01 -6.02
N SER A 27 9.57 -4.17 -5.52
CA SER A 27 10.71 -3.56 -6.21
C SER A 27 12.01 -3.99 -5.51
N THR A 28 13.15 -3.57 -6.03
CA THR A 28 14.45 -3.68 -5.36
C THR A 28 14.51 -2.90 -4.05
N ASP A 29 13.76 -1.80 -3.96
CA ASP A 29 13.87 -0.84 -2.86
C ASP A 29 12.70 -0.88 -1.88
N TYR A 30 11.56 -1.45 -2.28
CA TYR A 30 10.36 -1.45 -1.45
C TYR A 30 9.38 -2.56 -1.82
N VAL A 31 8.53 -2.92 -0.86
CA VAL A 31 7.38 -3.81 -1.03
C VAL A 31 6.12 -3.05 -0.63
N ILE A 32 5.05 -3.20 -1.42
CA ILE A 32 3.74 -2.62 -1.16
C ILE A 32 2.72 -3.73 -1.05
N LEU A 33 1.92 -3.66 -0.01
CA LEU A 33 0.72 -4.48 0.20
C LEU A 33 -0.50 -3.60 -0.10
N GLY A 34 -1.31 -4.01 -1.07
CA GLY A 34 -2.59 -3.40 -1.37
C GLY A 34 -3.72 -4.30 -0.89
N GLY A 35 -4.63 -3.79 -0.04
CA GLY A 35 -5.77 -4.56 0.42
C GLY A 35 -7.09 -3.82 0.25
N GLN A 36 -8.11 -4.56 -0.16
CA GLN A 36 -9.44 -4.04 -0.41
C GLN A 36 -10.28 -3.99 0.87
N LEU A 37 -10.88 -2.84 1.12
CA LEU A 37 -11.87 -2.64 2.17
C LEU A 37 -13.09 -1.93 1.57
N TRP A 38 -14.26 -2.32 2.05
CA TRP A 38 -15.52 -1.64 1.77
C TRP A 38 -16.08 -1.12 3.09
N SER A 39 -16.62 0.08 3.05
CA SER A 39 -17.30 0.68 4.21
C SER A 39 -18.64 1.24 3.78
N ARG A 40 -19.62 1.18 4.69
CA ARG A 40 -20.96 1.71 4.46
C ARG A 40 -21.05 3.11 5.04
N PHE A 41 -21.34 4.09 4.20
CA PHE A 41 -21.56 5.46 4.62
C PHE A 41 -23.04 5.86 4.51
N GLY A 42 -23.39 6.90 5.27
CA GLY A 42 -24.74 7.43 5.38
C GLY A 42 -25.40 7.07 6.71
N GLN A 43 -26.42 7.84 7.08
CA GLN A 43 -27.22 7.64 8.28
C GLN A 43 -28.69 7.64 7.90
N TRP A 44 -29.46 6.68 8.38
CA TRP A 44 -30.90 6.65 8.11
C TRP A 44 -31.58 7.93 8.66
N PRO A 45 -32.47 8.61 7.90
CA PRO A 45 -33.13 8.17 6.68
C PRO A 45 -32.47 8.61 5.35
N PHE A 46 -31.22 9.08 5.37
CA PHE A 46 -30.51 9.55 4.17
C PHE A 46 -29.96 8.40 3.29
N ASN A 47 -29.44 8.76 2.11
CA ASN A 47 -28.84 7.83 1.17
C ASN A 47 -27.70 7.03 1.82
N LEU A 48 -27.71 5.71 1.59
CA LEU A 48 -26.66 4.79 2.00
C LEU A 48 -25.88 4.40 0.75
N TRP A 49 -24.55 4.46 0.82
CA TRP A 49 -23.68 4.06 -0.27
C TRP A 49 -22.47 3.28 0.25
N TRP A 50 -21.83 2.56 -0.67
CA TRP A 50 -20.64 1.76 -0.41
C TRP A 50 -19.41 2.52 -0.88
N ASP A 51 -18.45 2.73 0.00
CA ASP A 51 -17.14 3.28 -0.34
C ASP A 51 -16.15 2.12 -0.45
N HIS A 52 -15.70 1.84 -1.67
CA HIS A 52 -14.67 0.85 -1.98
C HIS A 52 -13.31 1.54 -2.00
N ARG A 53 -12.35 1.00 -1.26
CA ARG A 53 -10.99 1.54 -1.22
C ARG A 53 -9.95 0.44 -1.23
N THR A 54 -8.82 0.74 -1.85
CA THR A 54 -7.58 -0.04 -1.73
C THR A 54 -6.67 0.68 -0.77
N TYR A 55 -6.40 0.07 0.37
CA TYR A 55 -5.44 0.55 1.36
C TYR A 55 -4.05 0.02 1.01
N LEU A 56 -3.05 0.88 1.15
CA LEU A 56 -1.67 0.62 0.80
C LEU A 56 -0.83 0.65 2.08
N LEU A 57 0.02 -0.37 2.26
CA LEU A 57 1.10 -0.38 3.24
C LEU A 57 2.41 -0.59 2.47
N ALA A 58 3.33 0.35 2.61
CA ALA A 58 4.62 0.30 1.95
C ALA A 58 5.73 0.07 2.98
N PHE A 59 6.67 -0.80 2.63
CA PHE A 59 7.87 -1.10 3.38
C PHE A 59 9.08 -0.81 2.51
N ARG A 60 10.06 -0.10 3.04
CA ARG A 60 11.37 0.05 2.40
C ARG A 60 12.23 -1.16 2.72
N LEU A 61 12.92 -1.68 1.72
CA LEU A 61 13.91 -2.74 1.87
C LEU A 61 15.29 -2.12 2.15
N SER A 62 16.07 -2.75 3.02
CA SER A 62 17.48 -2.43 3.15
C SER A 62 18.23 -2.82 1.88
N THR A 63 19.33 -2.12 1.60
CA THR A 63 20.14 -2.36 0.39
C THR A 63 20.73 -3.77 0.34
N ASP A 64 20.96 -4.39 1.49
CA ASP A 64 21.41 -5.79 1.63
C ASP A 64 20.25 -6.80 1.70
N GLY A 65 18.99 -6.34 1.55
CA GLY A 65 17.78 -7.17 1.62
C GLY A 65 17.51 -7.80 2.99
N SER A 66 18.34 -7.51 3.99
CA SER A 66 18.26 -8.15 5.30
C SER A 66 17.11 -7.62 6.15
N ALA A 67 16.57 -6.43 5.87
CA ALA A 67 15.54 -5.81 6.68
C ALA A 67 14.48 -5.10 5.84
N ALA A 68 13.28 -5.01 6.41
CA ALA A 68 12.21 -4.17 5.92
C ALA A 68 11.84 -3.15 7.02
N GLN A 69 11.52 -1.92 6.63
CA GLN A 69 11.06 -0.88 7.53
C GLN A 69 9.75 -0.29 7.00
N GLY A 70 8.76 -0.09 7.87
CA GLY A 70 7.53 0.61 7.49
C GLY A 70 7.87 1.99 6.92
N MET A 71 7.41 2.25 5.70
CA MET A 71 7.75 3.46 4.94
C MET A 71 6.57 4.42 4.86
N ALA A 72 5.40 3.92 4.45
CA ALA A 72 4.22 4.75 4.24
C ALA A 72 2.94 3.93 4.30
N THR A 73 1.83 4.62 4.54
CA THR A 73 0.48 4.07 4.38
C THR A 73 -0.35 5.01 3.52
N GLY A 74 -1.38 4.49 2.85
CA GLY A 74 -2.25 5.31 1.99
C GLY A 74 -3.53 4.59 1.61
N SER A 75 -4.39 5.27 0.85
CA SER A 75 -5.55 4.63 0.23
C SER A 75 -5.91 5.30 -1.08
N VAL A 76 -6.39 4.52 -2.05
CA VAL A 76 -6.97 5.01 -3.31
C VAL A 76 -8.43 4.55 -3.44
N PRO A 77 -9.32 5.33 -4.09
CA PRO A 77 -10.69 4.89 -4.37
C PRO A 77 -10.73 3.65 -5.27
N GLY A 78 -11.75 2.82 -5.08
CA GLY A 78 -11.94 1.58 -5.82
C GLY A 78 -11.07 0.42 -5.30
N TYR A 79 -11.03 -0.65 -6.09
CA TYR A 79 -10.32 -1.88 -5.81
C TYR A 79 -9.37 -2.27 -6.96
N THR A 80 -8.20 -2.80 -6.62
CA THR A 80 -7.26 -3.37 -7.61
C THR A 80 -7.74 -4.73 -8.11
N LEU A 81 -7.40 -5.10 -9.33
CA LEU A 81 -7.82 -6.39 -9.90
C LEU A 81 -6.84 -7.52 -9.60
N ASN A 82 -5.55 -7.19 -9.45
CA ASN A 82 -4.44 -8.12 -9.18
C ASN A 82 -3.12 -7.33 -9.04
N GLN A 83 -2.01 -8.04 -8.85
CA GLN A 83 -0.64 -7.49 -8.83
C GLN A 83 -0.25 -6.61 -10.03
N PHE A 84 -0.84 -6.77 -11.23
CA PHE A 84 -0.54 -5.93 -12.40
C PHE A 84 -1.26 -4.58 -12.38
N SER A 85 -2.07 -4.34 -11.34
CA SER A 85 -2.70 -3.04 -11.09
C SER A 85 -1.75 -2.04 -10.43
N PHE A 86 -0.50 -2.43 -10.17
CA PHE A 86 0.54 -1.59 -9.60
C PHE A 86 1.70 -1.50 -10.56
N ASP A 87 2.23 -0.30 -10.73
CA ASP A 87 3.50 -0.11 -11.42
C ASP A 87 4.21 1.15 -10.92
N GLU A 88 5.52 1.21 -11.15
CA GLU A 88 6.31 2.40 -10.89
C GLU A 88 6.60 3.13 -12.20
N TYR A 89 6.34 4.44 -12.22
CA TYR A 89 6.68 5.30 -13.34
C TYR A 89 7.25 6.62 -12.85
N GLN A 90 8.49 6.91 -13.25
CA GLN A 90 9.21 8.15 -12.89
C GLN A 90 9.26 8.44 -11.37
N GLY A 91 9.41 7.39 -10.55
CA GLY A 91 9.46 7.51 -9.09
C GLY A 91 8.09 7.61 -8.42
N TYR A 92 7.00 7.48 -9.18
CA TYR A 92 5.64 7.44 -8.67
C TYR A 92 5.09 6.02 -8.70
N LEU A 93 4.46 5.62 -7.60
CA LEU A 93 3.58 4.46 -7.58
C LEU A 93 2.28 4.83 -8.30
N ARG A 94 1.96 4.11 -9.37
CA ARG A 94 0.67 4.18 -10.05
C ARG A 94 -0.17 2.98 -9.63
N VAL A 95 -1.46 3.24 -9.41
CA VAL A 95 -2.41 2.20 -8.99
C VAL A 95 -3.66 2.29 -9.86
N ALA A 96 -3.90 1.25 -10.64
CA ALA A 96 -5.11 1.11 -11.43
C ALA A 96 -6.22 0.48 -10.59
N THR A 97 -7.34 1.19 -10.41
CA THR A 97 -8.48 0.69 -9.65
C THR A 97 -9.74 0.59 -10.50
N SER A 98 -10.61 -0.33 -10.11
CA SER A 98 -11.98 -0.46 -10.60
C SER A 98 -12.95 -0.11 -9.48
N SER A 99 -14.14 0.36 -9.80
CA SER A 99 -15.23 0.43 -8.83
C SER A 99 -16.50 -0.16 -9.42
N MET A 100 -17.41 -0.61 -8.56
CA MET A 100 -18.70 -1.14 -9.00
C MET A 100 -19.59 -0.07 -9.66
N GLU A 101 -19.26 1.22 -9.53
CA GLU A 101 -20.07 2.34 -10.02
C GLU A 101 -19.40 3.15 -11.17
N ARG A 102 -18.07 3.06 -11.37
CA ARG A 102 -17.29 3.66 -12.49
C ARG A 102 -15.82 3.23 -12.48
N THR A 103 -15.19 3.11 -13.65
CA THR A 103 -13.71 3.06 -13.74
C THR A 103 -13.16 4.46 -13.45
N GLU A 104 -12.34 4.61 -12.42
CA GLU A 104 -11.61 5.84 -12.12
C GLU A 104 -10.11 5.59 -12.30
N CYS A 105 -9.43 6.44 -13.06
CA CYS A 105 -7.97 6.45 -13.13
C CYS A 105 -7.48 7.49 -12.12
N ALA A 106 -6.76 7.06 -11.09
CA ALA A 106 -6.06 7.96 -10.18
C ALA A 106 -4.58 7.99 -10.58
N GLU A 107 -4.10 9.16 -11.02
CA GLU A 107 -2.66 9.45 -11.08
C GLU A 107 -2.24 9.99 -9.71
N LEU A 108 -1.36 9.29 -9.01
CA LEU A 108 -0.76 9.80 -7.79
C LEU A 108 0.37 10.77 -8.17
N GLU A 109 0.03 12.02 -8.44
CA GLU A 109 1.00 13.11 -8.40
C GLU A 109 1.49 13.27 -6.95
N ASN A 110 2.82 13.22 -6.75
CA ASN A 110 3.58 13.59 -5.55
C ASN A 110 2.85 13.46 -4.21
N TYR A 111 3.22 12.45 -3.41
CA TYR A 111 3.05 12.37 -1.94
C TYR A 111 2.44 13.64 -1.30
N THR A 112 1.11 13.76 -1.24
CA THR A 112 0.44 14.71 -0.34
C THR A 112 -0.98 14.22 -0.03
N TYR A 113 -1.13 13.52 1.09
CA TYR A 113 -2.29 13.73 1.95
C TYR A 113 -1.82 14.49 3.19
N TYR A 114 -2.54 15.55 3.52
CA TYR A 114 -2.35 16.33 4.75
C TYR A 114 -2.57 15.43 5.98
N SER A 115 -1.53 15.22 6.77
CA SER A 115 -1.61 15.50 8.20
C SER A 115 -0.26 16.02 8.67
N ARG A 116 -0.25 17.28 9.08
CA ARG A 116 0.90 17.95 9.66
C ARG A 116 1.17 17.31 11.03
N TRP A 117 2.36 16.75 11.22
CA TRP A 117 2.87 16.37 12.54
C TRP A 117 4.25 17.00 12.74
N ASP A 118 4.30 18.33 12.72
CA ASP A 118 5.31 19.08 13.46
C ASP A 118 4.85 19.25 14.92
N ASP A 119 4.46 18.15 15.58
CA ASP A 119 4.32 18.09 17.03
C ASP A 119 4.33 16.64 17.52
N ALA A 120 5.53 16.06 17.55
CA ALA A 120 5.85 14.93 18.42
C ALA A 120 7.34 15.01 18.75
N SER A 121 7.69 16.03 19.52
CA SER A 121 8.88 15.99 20.35
C SER A 121 8.71 14.99 21.50
N VAL A 122 9.83 14.38 21.87
CA VAL A 122 10.14 13.45 22.98
C VAL A 122 10.09 11.97 22.63
#